data_AF-A0A318A1D8-F1
#
_entry.id   AF-A0A318A1D8-F1
#
_cell.length_a   1.000
_cell.length_b   1.000
_cell.length_c   1.000
_cell.angle_alpha   90.00
_cell.angle_beta   90.00
_cell.angle_gamma   90.00
#
_symmetry.space_group_name_H-M   'P 1'
#
loop_
_entity.id
_entity.type
_entity.pdbx_description
1 polymer ?
#
loop_
_entity_poly.entity_id
_entity_poly.type
_entity_poly.pdbx_seq_one_letter_code
_entity_poly.pdbx_strand_id
1 'polypeptide(L)'
;MPVKLNDVEQFLLHLEQNEGIVFEQYPNYVLLPIIPFFQLIHVQNTLQVINRLHCFEPASNGFLIRVDGYLTLACEEHSIRYDDFRRITIQLLETMRF
;
A
#
# COMPACT_ATOMS: atom_id res chain seq x y z
N MET A 1 -1.10 11.64 -28.46
CA MET A 1 -2.12 11.84 -27.39
C MET A 1 -1.55 11.28 -26.11
N PRO A 2 -1.59 12.00 -24.97
CA PRO A 2 -1.16 11.41 -23.71
C PRO A 2 -2.09 10.24 -23.37
N VAL A 3 -1.51 9.08 -23.05
CA VAL A 3 -2.25 7.90 -22.60
C VAL A 3 -2.80 8.24 -21.21
N LYS A 4 -4.12 8.23 -21.06
CA LYS A 4 -4.76 8.45 -19.77
C LYS A 4 -4.71 7.12 -19.00
N LEU A 5 -3.97 7.10 -17.90
CA LEU A 5 -3.86 5.92 -17.04
C LEU A 5 -5.21 5.64 -16.37
N ASN A 6 -5.59 4.37 -16.30
CA ASN A 6 -6.73 3.90 -15.50
C ASN A 6 -6.36 3.86 -14.00
N ASP A 7 -7.34 3.62 -13.13
CA ASP A 7 -7.14 3.67 -11.67
C ASP A 7 -6.10 2.64 -11.17
N VAL A 8 -6.02 1.46 -11.78
CA VAL A 8 -5.01 0.45 -11.45
C VAL A 8 -3.63 0.93 -11.87
N GLU A 9 -3.49 1.45 -13.09
CA GLU A 9 -2.23 1.99 -13.59
C GLU A 9 -1.75 3.19 -12.76
N GLN A 10 -2.66 4.05 -12.32
CA GLN A 10 -2.35 5.17 -11.42
C GLN A 10 -1.88 4.66 -10.05
N PHE A 11 -2.56 3.65 -9.49
CA PHE A 11 -2.14 3.02 -8.23
C PHE A 11 -0.73 2.41 -8.35
N LEU A 12 -0.46 1.69 -9.43
CA LEU A 12 0.87 1.09 -9.66
C LEU A 12 1.95 2.16 -9.82
N LEU A 13 1.68 3.25 -10.55
CA LEU A 13 2.59 4.37 -10.70
C LEU A 13 2.89 5.06 -9.36
N HIS A 14 1.87 5.22 -8.51
CA HIS A 14 2.02 5.78 -7.18
C HIS A 14 2.95 4.93 -6.30
N LEU A 15 2.82 3.60 -6.32
CA LEU A 15 3.73 2.70 -5.61
C LEU A 15 5.18 2.85 -6.09
N GLU A 16 5.40 2.91 -7.41
CA GLU A 16 6.73 3.07 -8.00
C GLU A 16 7.38 4.41 -7.59
N GLN A 17 6.60 5.49 -7.57
CA GLN A 17 7.08 6.80 -7.11
C GLN A 17 7.44 6.79 -5.62
N ASN A 18 6.59 6.17 -4.80
CA ASN A 18 6.85 6.03 -3.37
C ASN A 18 8.08 5.16 -3.07
N GLU A 19 8.33 4.11 -3.84
CA GLU A 19 9.52 3.27 -3.72
C GLU A 19 10.79 4.12 -3.83
N GLY A 20 10.88 4.96 -4.87
CA GLY A 20 12.00 5.88 -5.04
C GLY A 20 12.15 6.84 -3.86
N ILE A 21 11.05 7.44 -3.42
CA ILE A 21 11.05 8.37 -2.28
C ILE A 21 11.53 7.68 -0.99
N VAL A 22 11.00 6.50 -0.67
CA VAL A 22 11.32 5.79 0.58
C VAL A 22 12.78 5.35 0.58
N PHE A 23 13.26 4.73 -0.50
CA PHE A 23 14.62 4.21 -0.55
C PHE A 23 15.68 5.31 -0.60
N GLU A 24 15.37 6.49 -1.14
CA GLU A 24 16.31 7.61 -1.20
C GLU A 24 16.27 8.50 0.06
N GLN A 25 15.06 8.80 0.57
CA GLN A 25 14.87 9.86 1.57
C GLN A 25 14.54 9.33 2.96
N TYR A 26 14.01 8.11 3.06
CA TYR A 26 13.52 7.54 4.32
C TYR A 26 14.12 6.15 4.64
N PRO A 27 15.45 5.98 4.62
CA PRO A 27 16.09 4.67 4.82
C PRO A 27 15.87 4.08 6.23
N ASN A 28 15.45 4.91 7.19
CA ASN A 28 15.20 4.51 8.58
C ASN A 28 13.73 4.19 8.86
N TYR A 29 12.85 4.29 7.87
CA TYR A 29 11.44 3.93 8.06
C TYR A 29 11.31 2.44 8.35
N VAL A 30 10.38 2.09 9.24
CA VAL A 30 10.02 0.70 9.47
C VAL A 30 9.15 0.21 8.32
N LEU A 31 9.36 -1.05 7.94
CA LEU A 31 8.64 -1.71 6.86
C LEU A 31 7.64 -2.69 7.46
N LEU A 32 6.35 -2.45 7.21
CA LEU A 32 5.24 -3.24 7.73
C LEU A 32 4.51 -3.91 6.57
N PRO A 33 4.83 -5.19 6.27
CA PRO A 33 4.16 -5.93 5.20
C PRO A 33 2.66 -6.05 5.47
N ILE A 34 1.84 -5.78 4.46
CA ILE A 34 0.38 -5.84 4.55
C ILE A 34 -0.12 -7.15 3.94
N ILE A 35 0.14 -7.35 2.64
CA ILE A 35 -0.25 -8.54 1.86
C ILE A 35 0.81 -8.85 0.80
N PRO A 36 0.96 -10.12 0.37
CA PRO A 36 1.71 -10.44 -0.83
C PRO A 36 1.15 -9.68 -2.04
N PHE A 37 2.02 -8.98 -2.79
CA PHE A 37 1.60 -8.08 -3.87
C PHE A 37 0.85 -8.82 -4.98
N PHE A 38 1.27 -10.05 -5.28
CA PHE A 38 0.61 -10.91 -6.27
C PHE A 38 -0.85 -11.25 -5.90
N GLN A 39 -1.27 -11.12 -4.64
CA GLN A 39 -2.67 -11.39 -4.30
C GLN A 39 -3.63 -10.40 -4.96
N LEU A 40 -3.18 -9.18 -5.27
CA LEU A 40 -4.02 -8.15 -5.88
C LEU A 40 -4.54 -8.55 -7.27
N ILE A 41 -3.80 -9.36 -8.03
CA ILE A 41 -4.26 -9.82 -9.36
C ILE A 41 -5.40 -10.83 -9.28
N HIS A 42 -5.63 -11.43 -8.12
CA HIS A 42 -6.70 -12.40 -7.89
C HIS A 42 -7.97 -11.75 -7.30
N VAL A 43 -7.92 -10.46 -6.96
CA VAL A 43 -9.05 -9.75 -6.36
C VAL A 43 -10.04 -9.34 -7.44
N GLN A 44 -11.31 -9.76 -7.30
CA GLN A 44 -12.40 -9.41 -8.22
C GLN A 44 -12.88 -7.97 -8.06
N ASN A 45 -12.82 -7.42 -6.84
CA ASN A 45 -13.23 -6.05 -6.51
C ASN A 45 -12.02 -5.10 -6.37
N THR A 46 -11.10 -5.14 -7.34
CA THR A 46 -9.80 -4.44 -7.31
C THR A 46 -9.92 -2.96 -6.95
N LEU A 47 -10.85 -2.22 -7.56
CA LEU A 47 -11.02 -0.78 -7.30
C LEU A 47 -11.40 -0.48 -5.84
N GLN A 48 -12.25 -1.31 -5.24
CA GLN A 48 -12.63 -1.16 -3.84
C GLN A 48 -11.43 -1.42 -2.91
N VAL A 49 -10.61 -2.41 -3.25
CA VAL A 49 -9.40 -2.75 -2.50
C VAL A 49 -8.33 -1.66 -2.65
N ILE A 50 -8.10 -1.13 -3.85
CA ILE A 50 -7.20 0.01 -4.10
C ILE A 50 -7.63 1.24 -3.28
N ASN A 51 -8.91 1.59 -3.30
CA ASN A 51 -9.43 2.71 -2.51
C ASN A 51 -9.21 2.51 -1.01
N ARG A 52 -9.32 1.26 -0.51
CA ARG A 52 -9.03 0.95 0.89
C ARG A 52 -7.55 1.06 1.21
N LEU A 53 -6.68 0.63 0.29
CA LEU A 53 -5.22 0.74 0.42
C LEU A 53 -4.78 2.20 0.51
N HIS A 54 -5.36 3.10 -0.30
CA HIS A 54 -5.06 4.54 -0.20
C HIS A 54 -5.37 5.15 1.18
N CYS A 55 -6.20 4.52 2.02
CA CYS A 55 -6.43 4.99 3.38
C CYS A 55 -5.27 4.67 4.35
N PHE A 56 -4.32 3.80 3.99
CA PHE A 56 -3.20 3.45 4.87
C PHE A 56 -2.22 4.61 5.02
N GLU A 57 -1.85 5.28 3.92
CA GLU A 57 -0.84 6.35 3.92
C GLU A 57 -1.20 7.54 4.82
N PRO A 58 -2.42 8.12 4.74
CA PRO A 58 -2.80 9.23 5.61
C PRO A 58 -2.98 8.81 7.06
N ALA A 59 -3.41 7.56 7.30
CA ALA A 59 -3.63 7.04 8.65
C ALA A 59 -2.31 6.83 9.43
N SER A 60 -1.20 6.66 8.72
CA SER A 60 0.11 6.36 9.31
C SER A 60 1.19 7.41 9.05
N ASN A 61 0.85 8.49 8.33
CA ASN A 61 1.83 9.43 7.77
C ASN A 61 2.97 8.70 7.04
N GLY A 62 2.62 7.71 6.23
CA GLY A 62 3.56 6.79 5.60
C GLY A 62 3.31 6.62 4.11
N PHE A 63 4.07 5.73 3.49
CA PHE A 63 4.03 5.45 2.06
C PHE A 63 3.73 3.98 1.82
N LEU A 64 2.84 3.69 0.86
CA LEU A 64 2.70 2.35 0.35
C LEU A 64 3.76 2.11 -0.73
N ILE A 65 4.51 1.02 -0.57
CA ILE A 65 5.56 0.59 -1.50
C ILE A 65 5.45 -0.89 -1.78
N ARG A 66 6.12 -1.36 -2.83
CA ARG A 66 6.39 -2.78 -3.02
C ARG A 66 7.83 -3.07 -2.64
N VAL A 67 8.02 -4.08 -1.81
CA VAL A 67 9.35 -4.55 -1.40
C VAL A 67 9.26 -6.02 -1.03
N ASP A 68 10.25 -6.81 -1.44
CA ASP A 68 10.36 -8.25 -1.17
C ASP A 68 9.10 -9.07 -1.54
N GLY A 69 8.37 -8.65 -2.57
CA GLY A 69 7.15 -9.32 -3.05
C GLY A 69 5.88 -8.99 -2.27
N TYR A 70 5.94 -8.07 -1.31
CA TYR A 70 4.81 -7.60 -0.52
C TYR A 70 4.41 -6.18 -0.91
N LEU A 71 3.12 -5.89 -0.78
CA LEU A 71 2.65 -4.54 -0.56
C LEU A 71 2.89 -4.19 0.91
N THR A 72 3.64 -3.14 1.14
CA THR A 72 4.23 -2.82 2.44
C THR A 72 3.98 -1.35 2.76
N LEU A 73 3.66 -1.07 4.02
CA LEU A 73 3.63 0.28 4.53
C LEU A 73 5.01 0.65 5.08
N ALA A 74 5.60 1.71 4.56
CA ALA A 74 6.81 2.33 5.09
C ALA A 74 6.43 3.56 5.91
N CYS A 75 6.77 3.61 7.20
CA CYS A 75 6.46 4.75 8.05
C CYS A 75 7.47 4.91 9.19
N GLU A 76 7.39 6.01 9.95
CA GLU A 76 8.17 6.15 11.18
C GLU A 76 7.69 5.14 12.23
N GLU A 77 8.61 4.59 13.04
CA GLU A 77 8.29 3.56 14.04
C GLU A 77 7.18 3.98 15.03
N HIS A 78 7.09 5.27 15.33
CA HIS A 78 6.16 5.82 16.30
C HIS A 78 4.86 6.34 15.67
N SER A 79 4.76 6.37 14.33
CA SER A 79 3.62 6.97 13.64
C SER A 79 2.39 6.06 13.60
N ILE A 80 2.58 4.76 13.82
CA ILE A 80 1.47 3.80 13.81
C ILE A 80 1.48 2.92 15.06
N ARG A 81 0.30 2.76 15.68
CA ARG A 81 0.12 1.74 16.71
C ARG A 81 -0.09 0.40 16.02
N TYR A 82 0.65 -0.62 16.44
CA TYR A 82 0.53 -1.98 15.88
C TYR A 82 -0.92 -2.50 15.89
N ASP A 83 -1.72 -2.18 16.90
CA ASP A 83 -3.14 -2.58 16.96
C ASP A 83 -3.99 -1.93 15.86
N ASP A 84 -3.70 -0.67 15.52
CA ASP A 84 -4.41 0.05 14.46
C ASP A 84 -3.99 -0.49 13.09
N PHE A 85 -2.70 -0.72 12.88
CA PHE A 85 -2.20 -1.40 11.68
C PHE A 85 -2.86 -2.77 11.49
N ARG A 86 -2.87 -3.60 12.54
CA ARG A 86 -3.50 -4.92 12.52
C ARG A 86 -4.97 -4.82 12.15
N ARG A 87 -5.71 -3.89 12.75
CA ARG A 87 -7.15 -3.69 12.50
C ARG A 87 -7.40 -3.30 11.04
N ILE A 88 -6.64 -2.35 10.50
CA ILE A 88 -6.84 -1.87 9.13
C ILE A 88 -6.46 -2.98 8.13
N THR A 89 -5.40 -3.75 8.39
CA THR A 89 -5.02 -4.92 7.57
C THR A 89 -6.11 -6.00 7.58
N ILE A 90 -6.71 -6.31 8.74
CA ILE A 90 -7.85 -7.25 8.80
C ILE A 90 -9.02 -6.74 7.96
N GLN A 91 -9.38 -5.46 8.08
CA GLN A 91 -10.47 -4.88 7.31
C GLN A 91 -10.20 -4.87 5.80
N LEU A 92 -8.95 -4.69 5.39
CA LEU A 92 -8.54 -4.85 4.00
C LEU A 92 -8.79 -6.28 3.52
N LEU A 93 -8.31 -7.28 4.28
CA LEU A 93 -8.48 -8.70 3.95
C LEU A 93 -9.96 -9.11 3.87
N GLU A 94 -10.80 -8.63 4.80
CA GLU A 94 -12.25 -8.85 4.78
C GLU A 94 -12.94 -8.19 3.57
N THR A 95 -12.33 -7.14 3.00
CA THR A 95 -12.84 -6.46 1.80
C THR A 95 -12.48 -7.22 0.53
N MET A 96 -11.35 -7.94 0.50
CA MET A 96 -10.87 -8.67 -0.68
C MET A 96 -11.82 -9.82 -1.04
N ARG A 97 -12.33 -9.81 -2.28
CA ARG A 97 -13.12 -10.92 -2.84
C ARG A 97 -12.29 -11.61 -3.93
N PHE A 98 -12.24 -12.94 -3.89
CA PHE A 98 -11.47 -13.78 -4.81
C PHE A 98 -12.40 -14.53 -5.76
#